data_AF-A0A970YEI7-F1
#
_entry.id   AF-A0A970YEI7-F1
#
_cell.length_a   1.000
_cell.length_b   1.000
_cell.length_c   1.000
_cell.angle_alpha   90.00
_cell.angle_beta   90.00
_cell.angle_gamma   90.00
#
_symmetry.space_group_name_H-M   'P 1'
#
loop_
_entity.id
_entity.type
_entity.pdbx_description
1 polymer ?
#
loop_
_entity_poly.entity_id
_entity_poly.type
_entity_poly.pdbx_seq_one_letter_code
_entity_poly.pdbx_strand_id
1 'polypeptide(L)'
;MADTDVGYGGVTSHELPADMLSFVTTKLDSFVKWDVLRFLKDNPHAADTAAGLARCVGRQPEVVGPELEEMAEDGLLRMREVGGLTVFTLTQESATRDLIWRFLEKCEDRRFRLRVVFHVARNAR
;
A
#
# COMPACT_ATOMS: atom_id res chain seq x y z
N MET A 1 0.12 -36.98 33.92
CA MET A 1 -0.63 -36.91 32.66
C MET A 1 -1.58 -35.73 32.82
N ALA A 2 -1.14 -34.48 32.70
CA ALA A 2 -0.72 -33.78 31.47
C ALA A 2 -1.76 -34.02 30.36
N ASP A 3 -2.38 -33.01 29.76
CA ASP A 3 -2.39 -31.58 29.96
C ASP A 3 -3.66 -31.08 29.27
N THR A 4 -4.05 -29.87 29.58
CA THR A 4 -5.28 -29.18 29.24
C THR A 4 -5.42 -29.01 27.72
N ASP A 5 -6.36 -29.71 27.08
CA ASP A 5 -6.85 -29.31 25.75
C ASP A 5 -7.83 -28.15 25.95
N VAL A 6 -7.27 -26.95 26.11
CA VAL A 6 -8.02 -25.70 25.97
C VAL A 6 -8.36 -25.58 24.50
N GLY A 7 -9.51 -26.16 24.14
CA GLY A 7 -10.14 -25.92 22.86
C GLY A 7 -10.28 -24.41 22.66
N TYR A 8 -9.46 -23.87 21.75
CA TYR A 8 -9.59 -22.51 21.24
C TYR A 8 -10.86 -22.45 20.38
N GLY A 9 -12.01 -22.45 21.03
CA GLY A 9 -13.27 -22.02 20.44
C GLY A 9 -13.16 -20.54 20.09
N GLY A 10 -13.19 -20.25 18.80
CA GLY A 10 -13.42 -18.89 18.29
C GLY A 10 -12.27 -18.26 17.50
N VAL A 11 -11.81 -18.88 16.42
CA VAL A 11 -11.20 -18.13 15.32
C VAL A 11 -11.85 -18.54 14.01
N THR A 12 -13.15 -18.29 13.87
CA THR A 12 -13.83 -18.36 12.58
C THR A 12 -13.91 -16.95 11.99
N SER A 13 -13.32 -16.80 10.80
CA SER A 13 -13.37 -15.63 9.90
C SER A 13 -12.54 -14.39 10.28
N HIS A 14 -11.22 -14.41 10.05
CA HIS A 14 -10.35 -13.21 10.05
C HIS A 14 -9.30 -13.28 8.93
N GLU A 15 -9.68 -13.73 7.73
CA GLU A 15 -8.84 -13.59 6.54
C GLU A 15 -8.99 -12.18 5.92
N LEU A 16 -8.01 -11.73 5.14
CA LEU A 16 -8.16 -10.44 4.44
C LEU A 16 -9.25 -10.70 3.40
N PRO A 17 -10.23 -9.79 3.20
CA PRO A 17 -11.14 -9.89 2.06
C PRO A 17 -10.35 -10.15 0.77
N ALA A 18 -10.86 -11.00 -0.12
CA ALA A 18 -10.09 -11.49 -1.26
C ALA A 18 -9.54 -10.36 -2.16
N ASP A 19 -10.30 -9.27 -2.31
CA ASP A 19 -9.88 -8.05 -3.00
C ASP A 19 -8.71 -7.36 -2.31
N MET A 20 -8.72 -7.26 -0.97
CA MET A 20 -7.64 -6.68 -0.18
C MET A 20 -6.41 -7.57 -0.13
N LEU A 21 -6.59 -8.90 -0.07
CA LEU A 21 -5.47 -9.83 -0.16
C LEU A 21 -4.81 -9.70 -1.53
N SER A 22 -5.59 -9.75 -2.61
CA SER A 22 -5.09 -9.57 -3.97
C SER A 22 -4.34 -8.24 -4.10
N PHE A 23 -4.93 -7.14 -3.62
CA PHE A 23 -4.30 -5.82 -3.60
C PHE A 23 -2.92 -5.83 -2.91
N VAL A 24 -2.84 -6.39 -1.71
CA VAL A 24 -1.58 -6.49 -0.95
C VAL A 24 -0.54 -7.36 -1.64
N THR A 25 -0.96 -8.48 -2.23
CA THR A 25 -0.03 -9.44 -2.83
C THR A 25 0.42 -9.07 -4.24
N THR A 26 -0.29 -8.19 -4.92
CA THR A 26 -0.04 -7.87 -6.35
C THR A 26 0.35 -6.43 -6.59
N LYS A 27 -0.20 -5.47 -5.84
CA LYS A 27 0.01 -4.03 -6.07
C LYS A 27 0.71 -3.31 -4.92
N LEU A 28 0.74 -3.93 -3.73
CA LEU A 28 1.34 -3.36 -2.53
C LEU A 28 2.35 -4.32 -1.90
N ASP A 29 3.22 -4.89 -2.72
CA ASP A 29 4.23 -5.87 -2.34
C ASP A 29 5.54 -5.25 -1.80
N SER A 30 5.61 -3.92 -1.68
CA SER A 30 6.75 -3.19 -1.13
C SER A 30 6.32 -2.20 -0.04
N PHE A 31 7.16 -2.07 0.99
CA PHE A 31 6.98 -1.05 2.02
C PHE A 31 7.08 0.37 1.45
N VAL A 32 7.78 0.55 0.32
CA VAL A 32 7.86 1.84 -0.36
C VAL A 32 6.50 2.24 -0.91
N LYS A 33 5.81 1.34 -1.63
CA LYS A 33 4.45 1.57 -2.16
C LYS A 33 3.48 1.89 -1.03
N TRP A 34 3.58 1.17 0.10
CA TRP A 34 2.80 1.44 1.29
C TRP A 34 2.99 2.89 1.80
N ASP A 35 4.24 3.31 1.98
CA ASP A 35 4.55 4.65 2.51
C ASP A 35 4.04 5.74 1.57
N VAL A 36 4.21 5.56 0.26
CA VAL A 36 3.70 6.47 -0.78
C VAL A 36 2.17 6.56 -0.73
N LEU A 37 1.46 5.44 -0.72
CA LEU A 37 -0.02 5.46 -0.66
C LEU A 37 -0.52 6.11 0.63
N ARG A 38 0.14 5.85 1.76
CA ARG A 38 -0.19 6.50 3.03
C ARG A 38 0.00 8.01 2.95
N PHE A 39 1.11 8.47 2.38
CA PHE A 39 1.34 9.89 2.18
C PHE A 39 0.28 10.53 1.27
N LEU A 40 -0.05 9.90 0.14
CA LEU A 40 -1.03 10.40 -0.83
C LEU A 40 -2.47 10.32 -0.30
N LYS A 41 -2.77 9.42 0.63
CA LYS A 41 -4.02 9.41 1.38
C LYS A 41 -4.16 10.70 2.19
N ASP A 42 -3.11 11.07 2.91
CA ASP A 42 -3.15 12.27 3.74
C ASP A 42 -3.02 13.55 2.88
N ASN A 43 -2.54 13.43 1.64
CA ASN A 43 -2.33 14.51 0.69
C ASN A 43 -2.86 14.16 -0.73
N PRO A 44 -4.18 14.04 -0.93
CA PRO A 44 -4.78 13.49 -2.15
C PRO A 44 -4.63 14.36 -3.40
N HIS A 45 -4.20 15.61 -3.23
CA HIS A 45 -3.89 16.56 -4.30
C HIS A 45 -2.39 16.71 -4.55
N ALA A 46 -1.54 15.96 -3.84
CA ALA A 46 -0.11 15.97 -4.10
C ALA A 46 0.16 15.54 -5.55
N ALA A 47 0.98 16.35 -6.21
CA ALA A 47 1.51 16.12 -7.54
C ALA A 47 2.99 16.48 -7.47
N ASP A 48 3.85 15.47 -7.47
CA ASP A 48 5.28 15.70 -7.29
C ASP A 48 6.11 14.68 -8.08
N THR A 49 7.37 15.00 -8.25
CA THR A 49 8.41 14.16 -8.85
C THR A 49 8.77 12.99 -7.93
N ALA A 50 9.46 11.99 -8.47
CA ALA A 50 10.01 10.89 -7.67
C ALA A 50 10.90 11.39 -6.52
N ALA A 51 11.75 12.39 -6.77
CA ALA A 51 12.61 12.99 -5.75
C ALA A 51 11.80 13.71 -4.66
N GLY A 52 10.73 14.42 -5.04
CA GLY A 52 9.86 15.10 -4.08
C GLY A 52 9.09 14.13 -3.19
N LEU A 53 8.47 13.10 -3.79
CA LEU A 53 7.78 12.05 -3.05
C LEU A 53 8.72 11.27 -2.14
N ALA A 54 9.93 10.95 -2.61
CA ALA A 54 10.94 10.25 -1.82
C ALA A 54 11.29 11.03 -0.55
N ARG A 55 11.47 12.35 -0.66
CA ARG A 55 11.69 13.24 0.49
C ARG A 55 10.51 13.22 1.45
N CYS A 56 9.27 13.22 0.96
CA CYS A 56 8.07 13.18 1.78
C CYS A 56 7.92 11.88 2.58
N VAL A 57 8.29 10.74 1.99
CA VAL A 57 8.22 9.43 2.66
C VAL A 57 9.51 9.05 3.40
N GLY A 58 10.53 9.92 3.39
CA GLY A 58 11.79 9.70 4.09
C GLY A 58 12.68 8.60 3.49
N ARG A 59 12.62 8.41 2.16
CA ARG A 59 13.38 7.39 1.41
C ARG A 59 14.25 8.02 0.32
N GLN A 60 15.14 7.21 -0.25
CA GLN A 60 16.02 7.62 -1.35
C GLN A 60 15.26 7.64 -2.70
N PRO A 61 15.44 8.67 -3.55
CA PRO A 61 14.79 8.73 -4.87
C PRO A 61 15.04 7.51 -5.75
N GLU A 62 16.22 6.92 -5.66
CA GLU A 62 16.64 5.74 -6.44
C GLU A 62 15.86 4.48 -6.06
N VAL A 63 15.34 4.45 -4.83
CA VAL A 63 14.49 3.36 -4.31
C VAL A 63 13.02 3.64 -4.62
N VAL A 64 12.60 4.91 -4.57
CA VAL A 64 11.20 5.30 -4.74
C VAL A 64 10.79 5.40 -6.21
N GLY A 65 11.69 5.82 -7.10
CA GLY A 65 11.41 5.98 -8.53
C GLY A 65 10.83 4.74 -9.20
N PRO A 66 11.53 3.58 -9.16
CA PRO A 66 11.02 2.34 -9.76
C PRO A 66 9.66 1.91 -9.21
N GLU A 67 9.45 2.11 -7.91
CA GLU A 67 8.20 1.76 -7.23
C GLU A 67 7.05 2.67 -7.70
N LEU A 68 7.31 3.96 -7.93
CA LEU A 68 6.32 4.90 -8.46
C LEU A 68 5.93 4.59 -9.91
N GLU A 69 6.91 4.19 -10.72
CA GLU A 69 6.69 3.74 -12.09
C GLU A 69 5.80 2.50 -12.11
N GLU A 70 6.14 1.47 -11.32
CA GLU A 70 5.34 0.26 -11.20
C GLU A 70 3.93 0.54 -10.66
N MET A 71 3.81 1.40 -9.64
CA MET A 71 2.50 1.84 -9.13
C MET A 71 1.66 2.57 -10.19
N ALA A 72 2.30 3.27 -11.14
CA ALA A 72 1.60 3.91 -12.25
C ALA A 72 1.16 2.89 -13.31
N GLU A 73 2.00 1.88 -13.60
CA GLU A 73 1.65 0.74 -14.45
C GLU A 73 0.47 -0.07 -13.89
N ASP A 74 0.45 -0.28 -12.56
CA ASP A 74 -0.62 -0.96 -11.81
C ASP A 74 -1.92 -0.13 -11.69
N GLY A 75 -1.91 1.11 -12.18
CA GLY A 75 -3.05 2.04 -12.16
C GLY A 75 -3.32 2.69 -10.80
N LEU A 76 -2.42 2.54 -9.81
CA LEU A 76 -2.53 3.21 -8.51
C LEU A 76 -2.23 4.71 -8.62
N LEU A 77 -1.24 5.04 -9.46
CA LEU A 77 -0.81 6.40 -9.74
C LEU A 77 -1.09 6.75 -11.20
N ARG A 78 -1.03 8.04 -11.49
CA ARG A 78 -0.88 8.55 -12.85
C ARG A 78 0.43 9.30 -12.96
N MET A 79 1.14 8.96 -14.03
CA MET A 79 2.39 9.57 -14.45
C MET A 79 2.10 10.58 -15.56
N ARG A 80 2.66 11.79 -15.45
CA ARG A 80 2.54 12.84 -16.46
C ARG A 80 3.85 13.59 -16.61
N GLU A 81 4.18 13.97 -17.84
CA GLU A 81 5.28 14.88 -18.14
C GLU A 81 4.82 16.33 -18.01
N VAL A 82 5.50 17.11 -17.16
CA VAL A 82 5.25 18.54 -16.96
C VAL A 82 6.57 19.27 -17.00
N GLY A 83 6.80 20.08 -18.04
CA GLY A 83 8.04 20.86 -18.18
C GLY A 83 9.30 19.99 -18.26
N GLY A 84 9.21 18.77 -18.79
CA GLY A 84 10.31 17.80 -18.87
C GLY A 84 10.60 17.05 -17.57
N LEU A 85 9.70 17.17 -16.57
CA LEU A 85 9.74 16.39 -15.35
C LEU A 85 8.58 15.41 -15.30
N THR A 86 8.88 14.18 -14.91
CA THR A 86 7.88 13.16 -14.60
C THR A 86 7.24 13.44 -13.24
N VAL A 87 5.94 13.68 -13.24
CA VAL A 87 5.13 13.98 -12.05
C VAL A 87 4.14 12.86 -11.80
N PHE A 88 4.07 12.40 -10.55
CA PHE A 88 3.18 11.35 -10.09
C PHE A 88 2.04 11.95 -9.26
N THR A 89 0.83 11.45 -9.51
CA THR A 89 -0.39 11.83 -8.79
C THR A 89 -1.21 10.58 -8.46
N LEU A 90 -2.01 10.62 -7.40
CA LEU A 90 -2.97 9.55 -7.14
C LEU A 90 -3.94 9.39 -8.32
N THR A 91 -4.31 8.15 -8.64
CA THR A 91 -5.31 7.88 -9.68
C THR A 91 -6.63 8.65 -9.46
N GLN A 92 -7.32 8.97 -10.55
CA GLN A 92 -8.69 9.51 -10.53
C GLN A 92 -9.76 8.43 -10.71
N GLU A 93 -9.35 7.19 -11.00
CA GLU A 93 -10.30 6.08 -11.11
C GLU A 93 -10.96 5.83 -9.76
N SER A 94 -12.28 6.00 -9.68
CA SER A 94 -13.03 5.94 -8.43
C SER A 94 -12.89 4.59 -7.73
N ALA A 95 -13.04 3.49 -8.48
CA ALA A 95 -12.95 2.13 -7.92
C ALA A 95 -11.59 1.86 -7.26
N THR A 96 -10.49 2.25 -7.92
CA THR A 96 -9.14 2.09 -7.38
C THR A 96 -8.89 3.00 -6.19
N ARG A 97 -9.33 4.26 -6.24
CA ARG A 97 -9.28 5.16 -5.07
C ARG A 97 -10.03 4.57 -3.89
N ASP A 98 -11.27 4.13 -4.09
CA ASP A 98 -12.12 3.58 -3.02
C ASP A 98 -11.50 2.30 -2.43
N LEU A 99 -10.82 1.49 -3.23
CA LEU A 99 -10.03 0.36 -2.72
C LEU A 99 -8.87 0.83 -1.84
N ILE A 100 -8.07 1.80 -2.30
CA ILE A 100 -6.94 2.36 -1.53
C ILE A 100 -7.43 2.96 -0.21
N TRP A 101 -8.51 3.74 -0.23
CA TRP A 101 -9.08 4.37 0.97
C TRP A 101 -9.53 3.34 1.98
N ARG A 102 -10.40 2.40 1.58
CA ARG A 102 -10.90 1.33 2.46
C ARG A 102 -9.77 0.47 3.00
N PHE A 103 -8.74 0.22 2.20
CA PHE A 103 -7.57 -0.53 2.62
C PHE A 103 -6.79 0.22 3.71
N LEU A 104 -6.46 1.49 3.48
CA LEU A 104 -5.67 2.27 4.43
C LEU A 104 -6.45 2.62 5.70
N GLU A 105 -7.76 2.85 5.62
CA GLU A 105 -8.63 3.00 6.79
C GLU A 105 -8.60 1.74 7.66
N LYS A 106 -8.69 0.55 7.06
CA LYS A 106 -8.56 -0.70 7.83
C LYS A 106 -7.17 -0.88 8.45
N CYS A 107 -6.12 -0.27 7.88
CA CYS A 107 -4.77 -0.29 8.46
C CYS A 107 -4.64 0.54 9.75
N GLU A 108 -5.65 1.32 10.12
CA GLU A 108 -5.75 1.93 11.44
C GLU A 108 -5.95 0.86 12.52
N ASP A 109 -6.66 -0.22 12.21
CA ASP A 109 -6.75 -1.40 13.08
C ASP A 109 -5.40 -2.10 13.21
N ARG A 110 -4.93 -2.25 14.46
CA ARG A 110 -3.62 -2.83 14.76
C ARG A 110 -3.48 -4.28 14.27
N ARG A 111 -4.53 -5.10 14.41
CA ARG A 111 -4.49 -6.52 14.01
C ARG A 111 -4.43 -6.62 12.48
N PHE A 112 -5.24 -5.83 11.78
CA PHE A 112 -5.21 -5.75 10.31
C PHE A 112 -3.84 -5.30 9.81
N ARG A 113 -3.30 -4.22 10.39
CA ARG A 113 -1.97 -3.70 10.02
C ARG A 113 -0.86 -4.74 10.18
N LEU A 114 -0.85 -5.49 11.29
CA LEU A 114 0.14 -6.56 11.51
C LEU A 114 0.06 -7.65 10.45
N ARG A 115 -1.15 -8.02 10.02
CA ARG A 115 -1.35 -9.01 8.96
C ARG A 115 -0.84 -8.50 7.62
N VAL A 116 -1.07 -7.23 7.30
CA VAL A 116 -0.53 -6.70 6.06
C VAL A 116 0.99 -6.61 6.12
N VAL A 117 1.58 -6.11 7.20
CA VAL A 117 3.03 -6.08 7.39
C VAL A 117 3.63 -7.49 7.20
N PHE A 118 2.99 -8.53 7.75
CA PHE A 118 3.40 -9.91 7.55
C PHE A 118 3.36 -10.32 6.06
N HIS A 119 2.31 -9.98 5.33
CA HIS A 119 2.19 -10.30 3.91
C HIS A 119 3.20 -9.54 3.05
N VAL A 120 3.39 -8.24 3.30
CA VAL A 120 4.39 -7.43 2.59
C VAL A 120 5.78 -7.96 2.88
N ALA A 121 6.15 -8.18 4.15
CA ALA A 121 7.46 -8.71 4.50
C ALA A 121 7.75 -10.11 3.91
N ARG A 122 6.71 -10.94 3.74
CA ARG A 122 6.84 -12.27 3.14
C ARG A 122 6.95 -12.25 1.61
N ASN A 123 6.33 -11.28 0.96
CA ASN A 123 6.26 -11.18 -0.50
C ASN A 123 7.19 -10.10 -1.08
N ALA A 124 7.82 -9.30 -0.22
CA ALA A 124 8.78 -8.28 -0.62
C ALA A 124 9.89 -8.94 -1.44
N ARG A 125 10.06 -8.43 -2.65
CA ARG A 125 11.09 -8.87 -3.61
C ARG A 125 12.42 -8.23 -3.30
#